data_AF-A0A1A9MGP9-F1
#
_entry.id   AF-A0A1A9MGP9-F1
#
_cell.length_a   1.000
_cell.length_b   1.000
_cell.length_c   1.000
_cell.angle_alpha   90.00
_cell.angle_beta   90.00
_cell.angle_gamma   90.00
#
_symmetry.space_group_name_H-M   'P 1'
#
loop_
_entity.id
_entity.type
_entity.pdbx_description
1 polymer ?
#
loop_
_entity_poly.entity_id
_entity_poly.type
_entity_poly.pdbx_seq_one_letter_code
_entity_poly.pdbx_strand_id
1 'polypeptide(L)'
;MNPRDAVPSIPPGEAERLARLALLQVLDTAAEPFFDALAATAQAIAGTPIALVSLVDEQRQWWKANIGLPGASETPRELAFCAHAIQGDAVMEVPDAPADPRFSHNALVTDAPGIRYYAGAPIVLSDGLRMGTVCVIDKRPRQLQPAQLEALQHLARVAAEGLEQRREMLERADTNARLQQRLRESEAFLERTGRVAGVGGWEVDVGTGTLIWSDETCRMHDLPPGYQPTLGEAIAFYPLEARAVVTEAVDTCVNEGIPWDLELPLISSTGRHLWVHSTGAVEHVDGRMRLIGAIQDVTDRHRAVDALAASERKFRKMFQYSLGLICTHDMDGQLVSVNPAAARSLGRSVEEMEGRSLFELIRPERHGGLRGYLSRMVLDGQDSGVIELVARDGSLRHWKYHNVLDVEADATMVLAHAQDITNQYQQEKQLLEWSFTDPLTNCFNRRFLNDLDKRDANVRWGCVVVDLDKFKLVNDTYGHQRGDEVLVQMAWFLNDPLRRQDHLVRLGGDEFLVLLHEASEPQLEALVGTYLAASDEAPILFTLGTALRQPGEALTAVVDRADHSLYATRRARRGTGVNDQR
;
A
#
# COMPACT_ATOMS: atom_id res chain seq x y z
N MET A 1 38.12 73.55 7.55
CA MET A 1 38.88 72.95 8.66
C MET A 1 40.20 73.69 8.79
N ASN A 2 40.45 74.30 9.95
CA ASN A 2 41.66 75.06 10.25
C ASN A 2 42.71 74.06 10.80
N PRO A 3 43.95 74.00 10.29
CA PRO A 3 44.89 72.91 10.59
C PRO A 3 45.64 73.07 11.93
N ARG A 4 44.99 73.57 12.99
CA ARG A 4 45.66 73.91 14.27
C ARG A 4 44.96 73.44 15.54
N ASP A 5 43.87 72.67 15.45
CA ASP A 5 43.37 71.94 16.60
C ASP A 5 44.34 70.80 16.93
N ALA A 6 44.79 70.72 18.19
CA ALA A 6 45.61 69.60 18.64
C ALA A 6 44.77 68.32 18.59
N VAL A 7 44.87 67.58 17.49
CA VAL A 7 44.15 66.31 17.32
C VAL A 7 44.56 65.39 18.48
N PRO A 8 43.62 64.87 19.28
CA PRO A 8 43.95 63.97 20.38
C PRO A 8 44.73 62.77 19.85
N SER A 9 45.90 62.49 20.44
CA SER A 9 46.67 61.29 20.07
C SER A 9 45.83 60.04 20.30
N ILE A 10 45.76 59.18 19.28
CA ILE A 10 45.07 57.89 19.37
C ILE A 10 45.79 57.06 20.44
N PRO A 11 45.10 56.63 21.52
CA PRO A 11 45.74 55.86 22.58
C PRO A 11 46.21 54.48 22.06
N PRO A 12 47.29 53.91 22.63
CA PRO A 12 47.67 52.53 22.34
C PRO A 12 46.49 51.59 22.64
N GLY A 13 46.20 50.64 21.74
CA GLY A 13 45.07 49.72 21.91
C GLY A 13 43.70 50.28 21.52
N GLU A 14 43.63 51.39 20.77
CA GLU A 14 42.36 52.00 20.33
C GLU A 14 41.42 51.01 19.63
N ALA A 15 41.94 50.11 18.77
CA ALA A 15 41.13 49.10 18.11
C ALA A 15 40.44 48.15 19.10
N GLU A 16 41.16 47.75 20.16
CA GLU A 16 40.63 46.89 21.22
C GLU A 16 39.57 47.64 22.06
N ARG A 17 39.83 48.91 22.39
CA ARG A 17 38.91 49.80 23.10
C ARG A 17 37.60 49.99 22.32
N LEU A 18 37.68 50.26 21.02
CA LEU A 18 36.51 50.41 20.14
C LEU A 18 35.73 49.09 20.02
N ALA A 19 36.42 47.97 19.84
CA ALA A 19 35.78 46.65 19.83
C ALA A 19 35.06 46.38 21.16
N ARG A 20 35.68 46.74 22.29
CA ARG A 20 35.07 46.60 23.62
C ARG A 20 33.86 47.51 23.81
N LEU A 21 33.93 48.76 23.34
CA LEU A 21 32.81 49.69 23.37
C LEU A 21 31.62 49.18 22.55
N ALA A 22 31.88 48.61 21.38
CA ALA A 22 30.85 47.98 20.55
C ALA A 22 30.18 46.80 21.28
N LEU A 23 30.95 45.98 22.00
CA LEU A 23 30.43 44.86 22.79
C LEU A 23 29.51 45.29 23.95
N LEU A 24 29.63 46.53 24.45
CA LEU A 24 28.71 47.06 25.46
C LEU A 24 27.31 47.34 24.91
N GLN A 25 27.14 47.40 23.58
CA GLN A 25 25.86 47.66 22.89
C GLN A 25 25.13 48.89 23.46
N VAL A 26 25.88 49.96 23.73
CA VAL A 26 25.38 51.16 24.44
C VAL A 26 25.27 52.40 23.55
N LEU A 27 26.07 52.50 22.49
CA LEU A 27 26.00 53.62 21.55
C LEU A 27 24.65 53.64 20.84
N ASP A 28 24.14 54.84 20.56
CA ASP A 28 22.85 55.08 19.88
C ASP A 28 21.63 54.43 20.56
N THR A 29 21.74 54.15 21.85
CA THR A 29 20.61 53.64 22.65
C THR A 29 19.88 54.78 23.36
N ALA A 30 18.62 54.56 23.71
CA ALA A 30 17.81 55.53 24.45
C ALA A 30 18.48 55.92 25.79
N ALA A 31 18.15 57.12 26.29
CA ALA A 31 18.55 57.53 27.63
C ALA A 31 18.01 56.55 28.67
N GLU A 32 18.79 56.31 29.72
CA GLU A 32 18.48 55.36 30.78
C GLU A 32 18.56 56.07 32.14
N PRO A 33 17.54 55.94 33.01
CA PRO A 33 17.46 56.69 34.27
C PRO A 33 18.69 56.53 35.18
N PHE A 34 19.35 55.38 35.10
CA PHE A 34 20.59 55.12 35.82
C PHE A 34 21.72 56.09 35.42
N PHE A 35 21.99 56.25 34.13
CA PHE A 35 23.05 57.14 33.66
C PHE A 35 22.66 58.61 33.80
N ASP A 36 21.37 58.93 33.65
CA ASP A 36 20.84 60.28 33.90
C ASP A 36 21.06 60.70 35.36
N ALA A 37 20.85 59.78 36.31
CA ALA A 37 21.12 60.02 37.72
C ALA A 37 22.62 60.25 38.00
N LEU A 38 23.52 59.56 37.29
CA LEU A 38 24.97 59.80 37.42
C LEU A 38 25.35 61.19 36.91
N ALA A 39 24.83 61.62 35.75
CA ALA A 39 25.05 62.96 35.23
C ALA A 39 24.49 64.03 36.18
N ALA A 40 23.27 63.84 36.71
CA ALA A 40 22.65 64.78 37.65
C ALA A 40 23.44 64.89 38.97
N THR A 41 23.97 63.77 39.46
CA THR A 41 24.79 63.73 40.67
C THR A 41 26.13 64.43 40.43
N ALA A 42 26.77 64.21 39.29
CA ALA A 42 27.99 64.93 38.90
C ALA A 42 27.76 66.44 38.82
N GLN A 43 26.63 66.86 38.23
CA GLN A 43 26.21 68.26 38.16
C GLN A 43 26.07 68.88 39.56
N ALA A 44 25.35 68.20 40.45
CA ALA A 44 25.08 68.66 41.80
C ALA A 44 26.35 68.76 42.65
N ILE A 45 27.25 67.78 42.57
CA ILE A 45 28.52 67.77 43.29
C ILE A 45 29.42 68.91 42.84
N ALA A 46 29.54 69.12 41.53
CA ALA A 46 30.45 70.12 40.96
C ALA A 46 29.84 71.54 40.91
N GLY A 47 28.51 71.68 41.03
CA GLY A 47 27.81 72.96 40.91
C GLY A 47 27.97 73.60 39.53
N THR A 48 28.07 72.78 38.48
CA THR A 48 28.27 73.19 37.09
C THR A 48 26.95 73.15 36.31
N PRO A 49 26.77 73.94 35.24
CA PRO A 49 25.55 73.93 34.45
C PRO A 49 25.43 72.70 33.54
N ILE A 50 26.53 72.03 33.20
CA ILE A 50 26.56 70.92 32.24
C ILE A 50 27.24 69.71 32.88
N ALA A 51 26.62 68.53 32.77
CA ALA A 51 27.19 67.26 33.18
C ALA A 51 26.76 66.14 32.23
N LEU A 52 27.71 65.29 31.86
CA LEU A 52 27.53 64.27 30.82
C LEU A 52 28.09 62.93 31.29
N VAL A 53 27.40 61.84 30.94
CA VAL A 53 28.02 60.52 30.81
C VAL A 53 28.34 60.34 29.34
N SER A 54 29.62 60.41 29.01
CA SER A 54 30.11 60.57 27.66
C SER A 54 30.93 59.36 27.25
N LEU A 55 30.69 58.79 26.08
CA LEU A 55 31.42 57.66 25.51
C LEU A 55 32.16 58.12 24.26
N VAL A 56 33.42 57.70 24.12
CA VAL A 56 34.27 58.10 22.98
C VAL A 56 34.25 56.98 21.95
N ASP A 57 33.65 57.23 20.81
CA ASP A 57 33.58 56.33 19.64
C ASP A 57 34.71 56.65 18.64
N GLU A 58 34.76 55.98 17.50
CA GLU A 58 35.82 56.14 16.50
C GLU A 58 35.92 57.60 16.02
N GLN A 59 34.79 58.18 15.61
CA GLN A 59 34.72 59.50 14.97
C GLN A 59 34.03 60.57 15.82
N ARG A 60 33.39 60.18 16.92
CA ARG A 60 32.56 61.07 17.75
C ARG A 60 32.71 60.79 19.24
N GLN A 61 32.29 61.75 20.04
CA GLN A 61 31.94 61.58 21.43
C GLN A 61 30.41 61.56 21.52
N TRP A 62 29.83 60.46 21.98
CA TRP A 62 28.38 60.27 22.11
C TRP A 62 27.96 60.29 23.59
N TRP A 63 26.82 60.88 23.91
CA TRP A 63 26.39 61.08 25.30
C TRP A 63 25.29 60.09 25.70
N LYS A 64 25.61 59.20 26.64
CA LYS A 64 24.64 58.27 27.25
C LYS A 64 23.66 58.99 28.18
N ALA A 65 24.14 60.06 28.81
CA ALA A 65 23.33 60.99 29.58
C ALA A 65 23.84 62.41 29.34
N ASN A 66 22.91 63.35 29.17
CA ASN A 66 23.22 64.73 28.84
C ASN A 66 22.36 65.69 29.66
N ILE A 67 23.00 66.49 30.51
CA ILE A 67 22.38 67.61 31.21
C ILE A 67 23.09 68.90 30.79
N GLY A 68 22.30 69.89 30.35
CA GLY A 68 22.79 71.25 30.06
C GLY A 68 23.11 71.53 28.59
N LEU A 69 23.02 70.54 27.69
CA LEU A 69 23.20 70.72 26.23
C LEU A 69 22.01 70.15 25.44
N PRO A 70 20.81 70.76 25.54
CA PRO A 70 19.62 70.27 24.83
C PRO A 70 19.79 70.36 23.31
N GLY A 71 19.26 69.38 22.59
CA GLY A 71 19.26 69.36 21.11
C GLY A 71 20.54 68.82 20.47
N ALA A 72 21.53 68.42 21.26
CA ALA A 72 22.70 67.67 20.78
C ALA A 72 22.85 66.37 21.58
N SER A 73 23.35 65.32 20.94
CA SER A 73 23.61 64.00 21.55
C SER A 73 25.07 63.57 21.40
N GLU A 74 25.86 64.32 20.62
CA GLU A 74 27.23 64.00 20.29
C GLU A 74 28.00 65.21 19.77
N THR A 75 29.32 65.06 19.71
CA THR A 75 30.27 66.02 19.13
C THR A 75 31.36 65.26 18.38
N PRO A 76 31.96 65.81 17.29
CA PRO A 76 33.13 65.22 16.65
C PRO A 76 34.27 64.93 17.64
N ARG A 77 34.90 63.76 17.51
CA ARG A 77 35.95 63.31 18.45
C ARG A 77 37.15 64.25 18.50
N GLU A 78 37.50 64.87 17.38
CA GLU A 78 38.60 65.83 17.31
C GLU A 78 38.38 67.06 18.22
N LEU A 79 37.13 67.41 18.51
CA LEU A 79 36.76 68.52 19.39
C LEU A 79 36.57 68.07 20.85
N ALA A 80 36.57 66.77 21.13
CA ALA A 80 36.19 66.19 22.42
C ALA A 80 37.29 66.35 23.49
N PHE A 81 36.94 67.02 24.59
CA PHE A 81 37.76 67.01 25.82
C PHE A 81 37.89 65.58 26.37
N CYS A 82 36.83 64.77 26.25
CA CYS A 82 36.82 63.41 26.77
C CYS A 82 37.81 62.50 26.02
N ALA A 83 38.09 62.76 24.73
CA ALA A 83 39.08 62.03 23.96
C ALA A 83 40.51 62.19 24.51
N HIS A 84 40.78 63.32 25.18
CA HIS A 84 42.04 63.54 25.89
C HIS A 84 42.01 62.93 27.30
N ALA A 85 40.86 62.99 27.99
CA ALA A 85 40.71 62.43 29.33
C ALA A 85 40.92 60.90 29.36
N ILE A 86 40.47 60.17 28.34
CA ILE A 86 40.62 58.70 28.28
C ILE A 86 42.06 58.22 28.04
N GLN A 87 43.03 59.14 27.89
CA GLN A 87 44.45 58.79 27.75
C GLN A 87 45.12 58.45 29.10
N GLY A 88 44.45 58.70 30.23
CA GLY A 88 44.92 58.36 31.56
C GLY A 88 43.79 57.86 32.47
N ASP A 89 44.12 57.51 33.71
CA ASP A 89 43.17 56.99 34.70
C ASP A 89 42.69 58.04 35.70
N ALA A 90 43.45 59.13 35.83
CA ALA A 90 43.12 60.23 36.72
C ALA A 90 42.09 61.18 36.09
N VAL A 91 41.33 61.86 36.94
CA VAL A 91 40.44 62.94 36.50
C VAL A 91 41.26 64.02 35.79
N MET A 92 40.89 64.31 34.55
CA MET A 92 41.48 65.42 33.80
C MET A 92 40.71 66.69 34.11
N GLU A 93 41.29 67.59 34.90
CA GLU A 93 40.76 68.93 35.17
C GLU A 93 41.44 69.97 34.27
N VAL A 94 40.64 70.85 33.69
CA VAL A 94 41.05 72.01 32.89
C VAL A 94 40.40 73.24 33.54
N PRO A 95 41.13 73.95 34.43
CA PRO A 95 40.59 75.07 35.18
C PRO A 95 40.11 76.24 34.29
N ASP A 96 40.83 76.50 33.19
CA ASP A 96 40.47 77.49 32.17
C ASP A 96 40.93 77.05 30.76
N ALA A 97 39.99 76.67 29.90
CA ALA A 97 40.25 76.06 28.59
C ALA A 97 40.96 76.99 27.58
N PRO A 98 40.67 78.31 27.48
CA PRO A 98 41.45 79.25 26.68
C PRO A 98 42.93 79.35 27.09
N ALA A 99 43.25 79.07 28.36
CA ALA A 99 44.62 79.09 28.87
C ALA A 99 45.33 77.73 28.73
N ASP A 100 44.61 76.66 28.40
CA ASP A 100 45.18 75.32 28.20
C ASP A 100 45.64 75.15 26.75
N PRO A 101 46.94 74.86 26.49
CA PRO A 101 47.46 74.71 25.14
C PRO A 101 46.77 73.63 24.29
N ARG A 102 46.11 72.64 24.92
CA ARG A 102 45.38 71.57 24.22
C ARG A 102 44.05 72.06 23.65
N PHE A 103 43.43 73.07 24.26
CA PHE A 103 42.05 73.46 24.00
C PHE A 103 41.87 74.94 23.62
N SER A 104 42.92 75.76 23.70
CA SER A 104 42.86 77.21 23.44
C SER A 104 42.36 77.59 22.04
N HIS A 105 42.51 76.69 21.07
CA HIS A 105 42.03 76.86 19.69
C HIS A 105 40.77 76.03 19.35
N ASN A 106 40.32 75.19 20.28
CA ASN A 106 39.19 74.29 20.05
C ASN A 106 37.89 75.08 19.83
N ALA A 107 37.14 74.73 18.79
CA ALA A 107 35.89 75.41 18.42
C ALA A 107 34.87 75.49 19.57
N LEU A 108 34.82 74.49 20.47
CA LEU A 108 33.90 74.51 21.62
C LEU A 108 34.29 75.55 22.69
N VAL A 109 35.53 76.05 22.64
CA VAL A 109 36.10 77.07 23.54
C VAL A 109 36.01 78.46 22.93
N THR A 110 36.35 78.58 21.63
CA THR A 110 36.37 79.86 20.91
C THR A 110 34.99 80.30 20.44
N ASP A 111 34.15 79.34 20.01
CA ASP A 111 32.78 79.56 19.57
C ASP A 111 31.78 79.08 20.63
N ALA A 112 30.49 79.07 20.31
CA ALA A 112 29.48 78.48 21.18
C ALA A 112 29.75 76.97 21.39
N PRO A 113 29.66 76.42 22.61
CA PRO A 113 29.03 77.00 23.79
C PRO A 113 29.94 77.89 24.66
N GLY A 114 31.21 78.09 24.29
CA GLY A 114 32.16 78.93 25.00
C GLY A 114 32.68 78.28 26.28
N ILE A 115 33.12 77.02 26.19
CA ILE A 115 33.62 76.25 27.33
C ILE A 115 34.81 77.00 27.96
N ARG A 116 34.77 77.12 29.29
CA ARG A 116 35.90 77.65 30.09
C ARG A 116 36.41 76.61 31.06
N TYR A 117 35.55 75.77 31.61
CA TYR A 117 35.97 74.77 32.58
C TYR A 117 35.53 73.38 32.15
N TYR A 118 36.39 72.41 32.39
CA TYR A 118 36.11 70.99 32.18
C TYR A 118 36.75 70.16 33.29
N ALA A 119 36.02 69.19 33.84
CA ALA A 119 36.62 68.07 34.55
C ALA A 119 35.97 66.76 34.12
N GLY A 120 36.78 65.78 33.72
CA GLY A 120 36.29 64.48 33.28
C GLY A 120 37.02 63.32 33.94
N ALA A 121 36.26 62.48 34.63
CA ALA A 121 36.74 61.25 35.23
C ALA A 121 36.59 60.09 34.21
N PRO A 122 37.68 59.40 33.83
CA PRO A 122 37.64 58.29 32.89
C PRO A 122 36.78 57.13 33.38
N ILE A 123 35.89 56.63 32.52
CA ILE A 123 35.11 55.40 32.75
C ILE A 123 36.01 54.23 32.35
N VAL A 124 36.64 53.60 33.34
CA VAL A 124 37.56 52.47 33.15
C VAL A 124 36.82 51.17 33.46
N LEU A 125 36.74 50.26 32.49
CA LEU A 125 36.14 48.93 32.68
C LEU A 125 37.07 47.99 33.45
N SER A 126 36.56 46.80 33.80
CA SER A 126 37.32 45.76 34.52
C SER A 126 38.57 45.26 33.78
N ASP A 127 38.58 45.35 32.45
CA ASP A 127 39.71 45.01 31.58
C ASP A 127 40.74 46.16 31.43
N GLY A 128 40.51 47.30 32.08
CA GLY A 128 41.39 48.48 32.04
C GLY A 128 41.19 49.37 30.82
N LEU A 129 40.23 49.07 29.94
CA LEU A 129 39.94 49.91 28.78
C LEU A 129 39.03 51.09 29.16
N ARG A 130 39.30 52.27 28.57
CA ARG A 130 38.62 53.52 28.89
C ARG A 130 37.52 53.80 27.87
N MET A 131 36.26 53.76 28.27
CA MET A 131 35.15 53.88 27.33
C MET A 131 34.74 55.33 27.07
N GLY A 132 35.08 56.23 27.99
CA GLY A 132 34.67 57.62 27.96
C GLY A 132 34.86 58.28 29.32
N THR A 133 33.98 59.21 29.69
CA THR A 133 34.09 59.96 30.94
C THR A 133 32.73 60.27 31.56
N VAL A 134 32.70 60.35 32.88
CA VAL A 134 31.72 61.21 33.57
C VAL A 134 32.35 62.58 33.70
N CYS A 135 31.78 63.58 33.02
CA CYS A 135 32.39 64.91 32.96
C CYS A 135 31.42 66.03 33.28
N VAL A 136 31.96 67.13 33.81
CA VAL A 136 31.27 68.36 34.16
C VAL A 136 31.91 69.54 33.42
N ILE A 137 31.09 70.49 32.97
CA ILE A 137 31.51 71.56 32.07
C ILE A 137 30.88 72.89 32.53
N ASP A 138 31.65 73.98 32.46
CA ASP A 138 31.15 75.34 32.71
C ASP A 138 31.68 76.34 31.69
N LYS A 139 30.96 77.46 31.56
CA LYS A 139 31.34 78.65 30.78
C LYS A 139 32.11 79.68 31.61
N ARG A 140 32.44 79.36 32.87
CA ARG A 140 33.31 80.15 33.75
C ARG A 140 34.49 79.32 34.21
N PRO A 141 35.69 79.90 34.35
CA PRO A 141 36.83 79.20 34.95
C PRO A 141 36.49 78.72 36.37
N ARG A 142 37.00 77.54 36.75
CA ARG A 142 36.77 76.95 38.08
C ARG A 142 37.96 76.11 38.52
N GLN A 143 37.93 75.73 39.79
CA GLN A 143 38.80 74.71 40.36
C GLN A 143 37.97 73.92 41.37
N LEU A 144 37.86 72.61 41.18
CA LEU A 144 37.15 71.73 42.10
C LEU A 144 38.02 71.36 43.29
N GLN A 145 37.35 71.10 44.42
CA GLN A 145 38.01 70.58 45.61
C GLN A 145 38.42 69.10 45.38
N PRO A 146 39.49 68.62 46.03
CA PRO A 146 39.92 67.22 45.89
C PRO A 146 38.80 66.19 46.12
N ALA A 147 37.93 66.43 47.11
CA ALA A 147 36.78 65.57 47.39
C ALA A 147 35.74 65.52 46.25
N GLN A 148 35.59 66.61 45.49
CA GLN A 148 34.68 66.65 44.33
C GLN A 148 35.28 65.88 43.15
N LEU A 149 36.59 65.98 42.93
CA LEU A 149 37.31 65.19 41.92
C LEU A 149 37.24 63.68 42.25
N GLU A 150 37.47 63.32 43.51
CA GLU A 150 37.32 61.94 43.99
C GLU A 150 35.90 61.41 43.80
N ALA A 151 34.87 62.23 44.08
CA ALA A 151 33.49 61.85 43.85
C ALA A 151 33.17 61.64 42.35
N LEU A 152 33.72 62.45 41.44
CA LEU A 152 33.61 62.21 39.99
C LEU A 152 34.27 60.88 39.59
N GLN A 153 35.41 60.53 40.18
CA GLN A 153 36.07 59.24 39.94
C GLN A 153 35.18 58.07 40.41
N HIS A 154 34.53 58.20 41.57
CA HIS A 154 33.57 57.21 42.05
C HIS A 154 32.37 57.06 41.11
N LEU A 155 31.82 58.16 40.60
CA LEU A 155 30.72 58.12 39.63
C LEU A 155 31.16 57.45 38.31
N ALA A 156 32.40 57.68 37.85
CA ALA A 156 32.93 57.02 36.67
C ALA A 156 33.11 55.52 36.86
N ARG A 157 33.51 55.06 38.06
CA ARG A 157 33.54 53.64 38.40
C ARG A 157 32.14 53.01 38.41
N VAL A 158 31.15 53.70 39.01
CA VAL A 158 29.76 53.24 38.99
C VAL A 158 29.19 53.21 37.57
N ALA A 159 29.56 54.17 36.72
CA ALA A 159 29.21 54.14 35.30
C ALA A 159 29.80 52.92 34.58
N ALA A 160 31.07 52.56 34.86
CA ALA A 160 31.71 51.39 34.29
C ALA A 160 30.98 50.09 34.68
N GLU A 161 30.72 49.90 35.98
CA GLU A 161 29.96 48.74 36.48
C GLU A 161 28.56 48.68 35.86
N GLY A 162 27.88 49.82 35.74
CA GLY A 162 26.56 49.90 35.11
C GLY A 162 26.56 49.53 33.64
N LEU A 163 27.58 49.92 32.88
CA LEU A 163 27.75 49.52 31.47
C LEU A 163 27.95 48.00 31.33
N GLU A 164 28.76 47.40 32.20
CA GLU A 164 29.01 45.95 32.20
C GLU A 164 27.77 45.15 32.61
N GLN A 165 27.08 45.57 33.67
CA GLN A 165 25.83 44.94 34.13
C GLN A 165 24.73 45.01 33.07
N ARG A 166 24.62 46.13 32.36
CA ARG A 166 23.69 46.29 31.25
C ARG A 166 23.96 45.27 30.14
N ARG A 167 25.22 45.08 29.75
CA ARG A 167 25.60 44.09 28.74
C ARG A 167 25.22 42.68 29.17
N GLU A 168 25.54 42.28 30.40
CA GLU A 168 25.20 40.95 30.92
C GLU A 168 23.69 40.69 30.96
N MET A 169 22.91 41.70 31.33
CA MET A 169 21.44 41.59 31.34
C MET A 169 20.88 41.34 29.93
N LEU A 170 21.39 42.05 28.92
CA LEU A 170 20.99 41.86 27.53
C LEU A 170 21.35 40.45 27.02
N GLU A 171 22.56 39.97 27.30
CA GLU A 171 22.99 38.62 26.92
C GLU A 171 22.16 37.52 27.57
N ARG A 172 21.82 37.68 28.87
CA ARG A 172 20.95 36.74 29.59
C ARG A 172 19.53 36.74 29.02
N ALA A 173 18.99 37.90 28.69
CA ALA A 173 17.65 38.01 28.10
C ALA A 173 17.58 37.32 26.73
N ASP A 174 18.56 37.55 25.85
CA ASP A 174 18.64 36.89 24.54
C ASP A 174 18.82 35.36 24.69
N THR A 175 19.70 34.92 25.59
CA THR A 175 19.90 33.49 25.86
C THR A 175 18.62 32.82 26.37
N ASN A 176 17.93 33.45 27.32
CA ASN A 176 16.68 32.92 27.85
C ASN A 176 15.59 32.85 26.79
N ALA A 177 15.47 33.87 25.93
CA ALA A 177 14.52 33.86 24.82
C ALA A 177 14.82 32.70 23.84
N ARG A 178 16.09 32.46 23.51
CA ARG A 178 16.51 31.33 22.66
C ARG A 178 16.24 29.98 23.30
N LEU A 179 16.50 29.84 24.60
CA LEU A 179 16.21 28.59 25.32
C LEU A 179 14.71 28.31 25.40
N GLN A 180 13.89 29.33 25.69
CA GLN A 180 12.43 29.21 25.68
C GLN A 180 11.89 28.84 24.30
N GLN A 181 12.44 29.44 23.24
CA GLN A 181 12.06 29.11 21.87
C GLN A 181 12.41 27.65 21.54
N ARG A 182 13.63 27.20 21.87
CA ARG A 182 14.05 25.81 21.67
C ARG A 182 13.21 24.82 22.48
N LEU A 183 12.82 25.18 23.71
CA LEU A 183 11.94 24.36 24.53
C LEU A 183 10.58 24.18 23.86
N ARG A 184 9.94 25.28 23.43
CA ARG A 184 8.67 25.23 22.71
C ARG A 184 8.74 24.43 21.41
N GLU A 185 9.83 24.57 20.66
CA GLU A 185 10.05 23.79 19.44
C GLU A 185 10.21 22.29 19.74
N SER A 186 10.93 21.94 20.81
CA SER A 186 11.10 20.56 21.26
C SER A 186 9.78 19.96 21.75
N GLU A 187 9.00 20.69 22.56
CA GLU A 187 7.69 20.28 23.05
C GLU A 187 6.72 20.02 21.90
N ALA A 188 6.61 20.97 20.96
CA ALA A 188 5.76 20.82 19.78
C ALA A 188 6.21 19.69 18.85
N PHE A 189 7.52 19.41 18.78
CA PHE A 189 8.06 18.28 18.03
C PHE A 189 7.67 16.94 18.69
N LEU A 190 7.83 16.82 20.01
CA LEU A 190 7.45 15.63 20.76
C LEU A 190 5.95 15.35 20.67
N GLU A 191 5.11 16.38 20.82
CA GLU A 191 3.65 16.26 20.68
C GLU A 191 3.26 15.75 19.28
N ARG A 192 3.88 16.31 18.23
CA ARG A 192 3.62 15.87 16.85
C ARG A 192 4.10 14.45 16.59
N THR A 193 5.24 14.06 17.16
CA THR A 193 5.78 12.71 17.02
C THR A 193 4.87 11.69 17.72
N GLY A 194 4.41 11.99 18.95
CA GLY A 194 3.42 11.19 19.67
C GLY A 194 2.14 11.02 18.86
N ARG A 195 1.64 12.11 18.27
CA ARG A 195 0.45 12.10 17.41
C ARG A 195 0.59 11.20 16.16
N VAL A 196 1.74 11.26 15.48
CA VAL A 196 1.98 10.43 14.28
C VAL A 196 2.14 8.96 14.66
N ALA A 197 2.80 8.67 15.79
CA ALA A 197 2.97 7.31 16.29
C ALA A 197 1.69 6.73 16.93
N GLY A 198 0.67 7.57 17.16
CA GLY A 198 -0.52 7.21 17.93
C GLY A 198 -0.22 6.92 19.40
N VAL A 199 0.87 7.49 19.94
CA VAL A 199 1.36 7.27 21.30
C VAL A 199 1.09 8.50 22.16
N GLY A 200 0.30 8.31 23.21
CA GLY A 200 0.05 9.29 24.26
C GLY A 200 0.80 8.93 25.53
N GLY A 201 1.24 9.94 26.27
CA GLY A 201 1.81 9.80 27.61
C GLY A 201 0.79 10.05 28.70
N TRP A 202 1.01 9.46 29.86
CA TRP A 202 0.27 9.74 31.08
C TRP A 202 1.18 9.62 32.31
N GLU A 203 0.89 10.41 33.34
CA GLU A 203 1.58 10.34 34.63
C GLU A 203 0.59 10.48 35.80
N VAL A 204 0.84 9.75 36.89
CA VAL A 204 0.10 9.84 38.14
C VAL A 204 1.07 10.16 39.27
N ASP A 205 0.82 11.24 39.99
CA ASP A 205 1.45 11.45 41.29
C ASP A 205 0.70 10.61 42.34
N VAL A 206 1.34 9.55 42.83
CA VAL A 206 0.70 8.55 43.71
C VAL A 206 0.31 9.15 45.06
N GLY A 207 1.05 10.16 45.55
CA GLY A 207 0.78 10.81 46.82
C GLY A 207 -0.47 11.70 46.79
N THR A 208 -0.71 12.37 45.67
CA THR A 208 -1.87 13.28 45.49
C THR A 208 -3.04 12.63 44.74
N GLY A 209 -2.79 11.53 44.02
CA GLY A 209 -3.75 10.91 43.11
C GLY A 209 -3.98 11.70 41.81
N THR A 210 -3.15 12.71 41.53
CA THR A 210 -3.31 13.57 40.34
C THR A 210 -2.83 12.83 39.10
N LEU A 211 -3.74 12.61 38.14
CA LEU A 211 -3.44 12.00 36.85
C LEU A 211 -3.41 13.09 35.76
N ILE A 212 -2.32 13.11 35.00
CA ILE A 212 -2.10 14.03 33.89
C ILE A 212 -1.98 13.22 32.61
N TRP A 213 -2.72 13.64 31.59
CA TRP A 213 -2.71 13.07 30.26
C TRP A 213 -2.08 14.03 29.27
N SER A 214 -1.30 13.49 28.34
CA SER A 214 -0.94 14.20 27.12
C SER A 214 -2.18 14.45 26.25
N ASP A 215 -2.12 15.46 25.38
CA ASP A 215 -3.21 15.76 24.45
C ASP A 215 -3.53 14.60 23.50
N GLU A 216 -2.53 13.78 23.16
CA GLU A 216 -2.72 12.57 22.36
C GLU A 216 -3.51 11.49 23.14
N THR A 217 -3.23 11.32 24.43
CA THR A 217 -4.03 10.44 25.31
C THR A 217 -5.47 10.92 25.39
N CYS A 218 -5.71 12.23 25.59
CA CYS A 218 -7.06 12.80 25.57
C CYS A 218 -7.77 12.52 24.24
N ARG A 219 -7.07 12.69 23.11
CA ARG A 219 -7.60 12.45 21.77
C ARG A 219 -7.99 10.99 21.53
N MET A 220 -7.17 10.02 21.97
CA MET A 220 -7.52 8.60 21.89
C MET A 220 -8.85 8.29 22.60
N HIS A 221 -9.07 8.94 23.75
CA HIS A 221 -10.29 8.82 24.54
C HIS A 221 -11.44 9.72 24.05
N ASP A 222 -11.27 10.46 22.95
CA ASP A 222 -12.22 11.48 22.44
C ASP A 222 -12.58 12.55 23.48
N LEU A 223 -11.59 13.04 24.20
CA LEU A 223 -11.71 14.12 25.17
C LEU A 223 -10.94 15.37 24.73
N PRO A 224 -11.34 16.57 25.19
CA PRO A 224 -10.62 17.79 24.85
C PRO A 224 -9.18 17.79 25.39
N PRO A 225 -8.23 18.47 24.70
CA PRO A 225 -6.88 18.73 25.22
C PRO A 225 -6.88 19.27 26.65
N GLY A 226 -5.92 18.82 27.46
CA GLY A 226 -5.82 19.19 28.88
C GLY A 226 -6.88 18.60 29.82
N TYR A 227 -7.72 17.66 29.38
CA TYR A 227 -8.62 16.93 30.28
C TYR A 227 -7.82 16.11 31.31
N GLN A 228 -8.20 16.19 32.58
CA GLN A 228 -7.53 15.49 33.69
C GLN A 228 -8.53 14.54 34.36
N PRO A 229 -8.54 13.24 34.01
CA PRO A 229 -9.39 12.25 34.66
C PRO A 229 -8.85 11.87 36.03
N THR A 230 -9.71 11.26 36.84
CA THR A 230 -9.26 10.41 37.95
C THR A 230 -8.78 9.04 37.44
N LEU A 231 -7.96 8.33 38.21
CA LEU A 231 -7.55 6.97 37.86
C LEU A 231 -8.75 6.02 37.63
N GLY A 232 -9.82 6.19 38.41
CA GLY A 232 -11.06 5.42 38.25
C GLY A 232 -11.77 5.72 36.92
N GLU A 233 -11.81 6.98 36.49
CA GLU A 233 -12.35 7.37 35.18
C GLU A 233 -11.51 6.83 34.03
N ALA A 234 -10.18 6.87 34.17
CA ALA A 234 -9.26 6.29 33.18
C ALA A 234 -9.49 4.78 32.99
N ILE A 235 -9.63 4.02 34.10
CA ILE A 235 -9.92 2.59 34.05
C ILE A 235 -11.33 2.31 33.50
N ALA A 236 -12.28 3.23 33.67
CA ALA A 236 -13.65 3.06 33.17
C ALA A 236 -13.76 2.99 31.63
N PHE A 237 -12.77 3.49 30.89
CA PHE A 237 -12.74 3.35 29.42
C PHE A 237 -12.42 1.93 28.94
N TYR A 238 -11.90 1.06 29.81
CA TYR A 238 -11.73 -0.35 29.49
C TYR A 238 -13.07 -1.10 29.63
N PRO A 239 -13.38 -2.07 28.75
CA PRO A 239 -14.49 -3.01 28.92
C PRO A 239 -14.39 -3.79 30.24
N LEU A 240 -15.51 -4.31 30.73
CA LEU A 240 -15.59 -4.94 32.05
C LEU A 240 -14.59 -6.09 32.23
N GLU A 241 -14.40 -6.89 31.17
CA GLU A 241 -13.45 -7.99 31.11
C GLU A 241 -11.97 -7.54 31.18
N ALA A 242 -11.65 -6.34 30.69
CA ALA A 242 -10.29 -5.79 30.68
C ALA A 242 -9.98 -4.94 31.92
N ARG A 243 -11.00 -4.41 32.61
CA ARG A 243 -10.83 -3.59 33.83
C ARG A 243 -10.09 -4.33 34.94
N ALA A 244 -10.40 -5.61 35.15
CA ALA A 244 -9.75 -6.41 36.19
C ALA A 244 -8.24 -6.52 35.92
N VAL A 245 -7.86 -6.80 34.67
CA VAL A 245 -6.46 -6.98 34.25
C VAL A 245 -5.66 -5.69 34.43
N VAL A 246 -6.18 -4.54 33.96
CA VAL A 246 -5.47 -3.26 34.10
C VAL A 246 -5.41 -2.79 35.56
N THR A 247 -6.45 -3.05 36.36
CA THR A 247 -6.46 -2.68 37.78
C THR A 247 -5.41 -3.47 38.55
N GLU A 248 -5.34 -4.78 38.34
CA GLU A 248 -4.31 -5.64 38.94
C GLU A 248 -2.91 -5.21 38.52
N ALA A 249 -2.70 -4.92 37.23
CA ALA A 249 -1.41 -4.44 36.72
C ALA A 249 -0.98 -3.11 37.39
N VAL A 250 -1.90 -2.16 37.54
CA VAL A 250 -1.63 -0.89 38.24
C VAL A 250 -1.31 -1.13 39.71
N ASP A 251 -2.11 -1.95 40.41
CA ASP A 251 -1.92 -2.24 41.83
C ASP A 251 -0.58 -2.97 42.09
N THR A 252 -0.24 -3.97 41.28
CA THR A 252 1.05 -4.67 41.35
C THR A 252 2.21 -3.71 41.08
N CYS A 253 2.05 -2.80 40.11
CA CYS A 253 3.10 -1.82 39.81
C CYS A 253 3.33 -0.85 40.97
N VAL A 254 2.26 -0.31 41.56
CA VAL A 254 2.36 0.63 42.69
C VAL A 254 2.91 -0.06 43.96
N ASN A 255 2.46 -1.27 44.27
CA ASN A 255 2.83 -1.95 45.51
C ASN A 255 4.16 -2.70 45.44
N GLU A 256 4.48 -3.31 44.29
CA GLU A 256 5.63 -4.20 44.12
C GLU A 256 6.72 -3.61 43.20
N GLY A 257 6.41 -2.52 42.48
CA GLY A 257 7.34 -1.87 41.55
C GLY A 257 7.51 -2.61 40.22
N ILE A 258 6.66 -3.58 39.91
CA ILE A 258 6.74 -4.39 38.69
C ILE A 258 6.04 -3.63 37.54
N PRO A 259 6.75 -3.29 36.44
CA PRO A 259 6.12 -2.60 35.31
C PRO A 259 5.19 -3.54 34.53
N TRP A 260 4.23 -2.97 33.81
CA TRP A 260 3.35 -3.74 32.91
C TRP A 260 3.56 -3.36 31.44
N ASP A 261 3.21 -4.31 30.59
CA ASP A 261 3.17 -4.20 29.14
C ASP A 261 2.00 -5.06 28.65
N LEU A 262 0.90 -4.42 28.25
CA LEU A 262 -0.37 -5.08 27.97
C LEU A 262 -1.03 -4.51 26.71
N GLU A 263 -1.65 -5.39 25.92
CA GLU A 263 -2.59 -4.99 24.86
C GLU A 263 -4.02 -5.27 25.31
N LEU A 264 -4.85 -4.23 25.34
CA LEU A 264 -6.19 -4.28 25.92
C LEU A 264 -7.21 -3.59 25.01
N PRO A 265 -8.47 -4.05 24.98
CA PRO A 265 -9.53 -3.31 24.32
C PRO A 265 -9.87 -2.06 25.14
N LEU A 266 -10.19 -0.97 24.45
CA LEU A 266 -10.59 0.32 25.02
C LEU A 266 -11.80 0.86 24.27
N ILE A 267 -12.70 1.53 24.98
CA ILE A 267 -13.86 2.23 24.42
C ILE A 267 -13.70 3.70 24.74
N SER A 268 -13.68 4.59 23.75
CA SER A 268 -13.58 6.03 23.96
C SER A 268 -14.88 6.63 24.55
N SER A 269 -14.85 7.92 24.92
CA SER A 269 -16.03 8.63 25.42
C SER A 269 -17.20 8.68 24.43
N THR A 270 -16.92 8.58 23.12
CA THR A 270 -17.93 8.57 22.05
C THR A 270 -18.40 7.16 21.68
N GLY A 271 -17.84 6.11 22.30
CA GLY A 271 -18.13 4.72 21.97
C GLY A 271 -17.25 4.13 20.87
N ARG A 272 -16.16 4.78 20.47
CA ARG A 272 -15.20 4.21 19.50
C ARG A 272 -14.44 3.06 20.15
N HIS A 273 -14.45 1.90 19.51
CA HIS A 273 -13.69 0.72 19.93
C HIS A 273 -12.25 0.79 19.41
N LEU A 274 -11.31 0.63 20.31
CA LEU A 274 -9.87 0.71 20.10
C LEU A 274 -9.20 -0.54 20.69
N TRP A 275 -8.06 -0.90 20.14
CA TRP A 275 -7.06 -1.72 20.84
C TRP A 275 -5.92 -0.82 21.23
N VAL A 276 -5.55 -0.84 22.51
CA VAL A 276 -4.47 -0.03 23.05
C VAL A 276 -3.36 -0.90 23.59
N HIS A 277 -2.13 -0.53 23.28
CA HIS A 277 -0.93 -1.04 23.94
C HIS A 277 -0.59 -0.08 25.08
N SER A 278 -0.68 -0.55 26.32
CA SER A 278 -0.49 0.22 27.53
C SER A 278 0.74 -0.28 28.27
N THR A 279 1.65 0.63 28.58
CA THR A 279 2.83 0.37 29.39
C THR A 279 2.86 1.31 30.57
N GLY A 280 3.33 0.83 31.73
CA GLY A 280 3.43 1.64 32.93
C GLY A 280 4.53 1.16 33.86
N ALA A 281 5.19 2.10 34.51
CA ALA A 281 6.27 1.86 35.47
C ALA A 281 6.26 2.91 36.57
N VAL A 282 6.81 2.55 37.73
CA VAL A 282 7.01 3.49 38.84
C VAL A 282 8.36 4.19 38.73
N GLU A 283 8.37 5.50 38.96
CA GLU A 283 9.55 6.34 39.08
C GLU A 283 9.59 7.04 40.44
N HIS A 284 10.79 7.20 41.01
CA HIS A 284 11.00 7.93 42.27
C HIS A 284 11.78 9.21 42.00
N VAL A 285 11.12 10.37 42.15
CA VAL A 285 11.73 11.69 41.95
C VAL A 285 11.59 12.50 43.23
N ASP A 286 12.70 13.00 43.77
CA ASP A 286 12.73 13.80 45.01
C ASP A 286 11.99 13.17 46.21
N GLY A 287 12.02 11.83 46.32
CA GLY A 287 11.33 11.09 47.37
C GLY A 287 9.81 10.94 47.16
N ARG A 288 9.27 11.37 46.02
CA ARG A 288 7.88 11.13 45.61
C ARG A 288 7.80 9.99 44.61
N MET A 289 6.84 9.11 44.81
CA MET A 289 6.52 8.02 43.89
C MET A 289 5.56 8.54 42.81
N ARG A 290 5.93 8.33 41.54
CA ARG A 290 5.11 8.62 40.37
C ARG A 290 4.91 7.35 39.56
N LEU A 291 3.72 7.19 38.99
CA LEU A 291 3.44 6.16 38.01
C LEU A 291 3.42 6.82 36.64
N ILE A 292 4.29 6.40 35.74
CA ILE A 292 4.40 6.99 34.39
C ILE A 292 4.20 5.89 33.35
N GLY A 293 3.69 6.27 32.19
CA GLY A 293 3.51 5.31 31.12
C GLY A 293 3.07 5.90 29.81
N ALA A 294 2.87 5.00 28.86
CA ALA A 294 2.38 5.32 27.53
C ALA A 294 1.15 4.49 27.19
N ILE A 295 0.34 5.01 26.30
CA ILE A 295 -0.77 4.31 25.67
C ILE A 295 -0.66 4.52 24.17
N GLN A 296 -0.75 3.46 23.39
CA GLN A 296 -0.65 3.51 21.94
C GLN A 296 -1.88 2.90 21.28
N ASP A 297 -2.47 3.57 20.29
CA ASP A 297 -3.49 2.96 19.44
C ASP A 297 -2.87 1.92 18.50
N VAL A 298 -3.23 0.66 18.69
CA VAL A 298 -2.78 -0.49 17.89
C VAL A 298 -3.93 -1.16 17.14
N THR A 299 -5.06 -0.45 16.98
CA THR A 299 -6.29 -0.95 16.36
C THR A 299 -6.06 -1.44 14.94
N ASP A 300 -5.34 -0.69 14.11
CA ASP A 300 -5.12 -1.06 12.71
C ASP A 300 -4.23 -2.30 12.58
N ARG A 301 -3.29 -2.51 13.50
CA ARG A 301 -2.49 -3.74 13.57
C ARG A 301 -3.38 -4.95 13.90
N HIS A 302 -4.25 -4.84 14.91
CA HIS A 302 -5.22 -5.90 15.23
C HIS A 302 -6.17 -6.19 14.07
N ARG A 303 -6.72 -5.15 13.43
CA ARG A 303 -7.59 -5.31 12.25
C ARG A 303 -6.89 -6.02 11.11
N ALA A 304 -5.61 -5.76 10.87
CA ALA A 304 -4.84 -6.43 9.83
C ALA A 304 -4.65 -7.94 10.13
N VAL A 305 -4.31 -8.27 11.38
CA VAL A 305 -4.18 -9.67 11.83
C VAL A 305 -5.52 -10.41 11.72
N ASP A 306 -6.60 -9.80 12.20
CA ASP A 306 -7.94 -10.38 12.13
C ASP A 306 -8.42 -10.54 10.68
N ALA A 307 -8.16 -9.56 9.82
CA ALA A 307 -8.51 -9.60 8.41
C ALA A 307 -7.74 -10.71 7.68
N LEU A 308 -6.44 -10.89 7.98
CA LEU A 308 -5.63 -11.99 7.44
C LEU A 308 -6.21 -13.34 7.88
N ALA A 309 -6.44 -13.52 9.19
CA ALA A 309 -7.02 -14.75 9.73
C ALA A 309 -8.42 -15.04 9.16
N ALA A 310 -9.24 -14.00 8.95
CA ALA A 310 -10.55 -14.13 8.31
C ALA A 310 -10.44 -14.52 6.82
N SER A 311 -9.49 -13.93 6.11
CA SER A 311 -9.19 -14.25 4.71
C SER A 311 -8.72 -15.70 4.57
N GLU A 312 -7.78 -16.15 5.40
CA GLU A 312 -7.32 -17.55 5.44
C GLU A 312 -8.47 -18.52 5.72
N ARG A 313 -9.34 -18.23 6.68
CA ARG A 313 -10.54 -19.04 6.94
C ARG A 313 -11.48 -19.08 5.74
N LYS A 314 -11.63 -17.97 5.03
CA LYS A 314 -12.47 -17.88 3.82
C LYS A 314 -11.88 -18.73 2.69
N PHE A 315 -10.59 -18.62 2.41
CA PHE A 315 -9.89 -19.42 1.41
C PHE A 315 -9.97 -20.91 1.73
N ARG A 316 -9.70 -21.30 2.98
CA ARG A 316 -9.82 -22.70 3.44
C ARG A 316 -11.22 -23.27 3.20
N LYS A 317 -12.27 -22.49 3.50
CA LYS A 317 -13.66 -22.90 3.24
C LYS A 317 -13.94 -23.03 1.74
N MET A 318 -13.48 -22.08 0.92
CA MET A 318 -13.66 -22.15 -0.53
C MET A 318 -12.99 -23.39 -1.13
N PHE A 319 -11.77 -23.71 -0.71
CA PHE A 319 -11.06 -24.92 -1.12
C PHE A 319 -11.82 -26.19 -0.69
N GLN A 320 -12.21 -26.29 0.59
CA GLN A 320 -12.86 -27.48 1.15
C GLN A 320 -14.25 -27.76 0.58
N TYR A 321 -15.03 -26.72 0.30
CA TYR A 321 -16.43 -26.83 -0.14
C TYR A 321 -16.64 -26.59 -1.64
N SER A 322 -15.57 -26.39 -2.43
CA SER A 322 -15.69 -26.37 -3.89
C SER A 322 -16.26 -27.69 -4.40
N LEU A 323 -17.11 -27.62 -5.43
CA LEU A 323 -17.70 -28.80 -6.09
C LEU A 323 -16.75 -29.40 -7.15
N GLY A 324 -15.84 -28.59 -7.69
CA GLY A 324 -14.81 -29.04 -8.63
C GLY A 324 -13.64 -29.70 -7.91
N LEU A 325 -12.85 -30.46 -8.66
CA LEU A 325 -11.55 -30.95 -8.22
C LEU A 325 -10.60 -29.76 -8.13
N ILE A 326 -10.02 -29.57 -6.95
CA ILE A 326 -8.92 -28.62 -6.75
C ILE A 326 -7.78 -29.39 -6.11
N CYS A 327 -6.61 -29.34 -6.73
CA CYS A 327 -5.39 -29.88 -6.14
C CYS A 327 -4.19 -29.02 -6.50
N THR A 328 -3.11 -29.17 -5.74
CA THR A 328 -1.78 -28.73 -6.16
C THR A 328 -0.90 -29.94 -6.40
N HIS A 329 -0.01 -29.87 -7.38
CA HIS A 329 0.99 -30.91 -7.61
C HIS A 329 2.35 -30.31 -8.00
N ASP A 330 3.42 -31.04 -7.75
CA ASP A 330 4.77 -30.64 -8.19
C ASP A 330 4.97 -30.86 -9.70
N MET A 331 6.16 -30.54 -10.22
CA MET A 331 6.47 -30.68 -11.65
C MET A 331 6.59 -32.14 -12.13
N ASP A 332 6.67 -33.11 -11.21
CA ASP A 332 6.67 -34.55 -11.51
C ASP A 332 5.24 -35.16 -11.42
N GLY A 333 4.25 -34.34 -11.05
CA GLY A 333 2.86 -34.75 -10.90
C GLY A 333 2.56 -35.43 -9.56
N GLN A 334 3.37 -35.24 -8.53
CA GLN A 334 3.00 -35.65 -7.17
C GLN A 334 2.02 -34.66 -6.56
N LEU A 335 0.87 -35.16 -6.12
CA LEU A 335 -0.17 -34.38 -5.48
C LEU A 335 0.33 -33.89 -4.11
N VAL A 336 0.28 -32.59 -3.86
CA VAL A 336 0.67 -31.99 -2.57
C VAL A 336 -0.53 -31.63 -1.73
N SER A 337 -1.60 -31.15 -2.34
CA SER A 337 -2.88 -30.92 -1.66
C SER A 337 -4.04 -31.34 -2.55
N VAL A 338 -5.11 -31.86 -1.96
CA VAL A 338 -6.31 -32.28 -2.71
C VAL A 338 -7.56 -31.89 -1.94
N ASN A 339 -8.54 -31.29 -2.60
CA ASN A 339 -9.79 -30.94 -1.94
C ASN A 339 -10.71 -32.16 -1.73
N PRO A 340 -11.61 -32.13 -0.73
CA PRO A 340 -12.50 -33.27 -0.44
C PRO A 340 -13.42 -33.66 -1.60
N ALA A 341 -13.78 -32.74 -2.49
CA ALA A 341 -14.65 -33.03 -3.63
C ALA A 341 -13.95 -33.92 -4.67
N ALA A 342 -12.67 -33.66 -4.97
CA ALA A 342 -11.86 -34.51 -5.83
C ALA A 342 -11.77 -35.94 -5.29
N ALA A 343 -11.43 -36.06 -4.00
CA ALA A 343 -11.27 -37.34 -3.33
C ALA A 343 -12.58 -38.16 -3.37
N ARG A 344 -13.70 -37.55 -2.98
CA ARG A 344 -15.03 -38.19 -3.04
C ARG A 344 -15.41 -38.63 -4.46
N SER A 345 -15.17 -37.80 -5.47
CA SER A 345 -15.54 -38.14 -6.86
C SER A 345 -14.73 -39.32 -7.41
N LEU A 346 -13.46 -39.45 -7.00
CA LEU A 346 -12.60 -40.57 -7.37
C LEU A 346 -12.74 -41.79 -6.45
N GLY A 347 -13.58 -41.73 -5.42
CA GLY A 347 -13.79 -42.81 -4.46
C GLY A 347 -12.59 -43.06 -3.54
N ARG A 348 -11.80 -42.03 -3.25
CA ARG A 348 -10.60 -42.07 -2.38
C ARG A 348 -10.75 -41.09 -1.20
N SER A 349 -9.91 -41.22 -0.18
CA SER A 349 -9.74 -40.17 0.85
C SER A 349 -8.68 -39.14 0.45
N VAL A 350 -8.66 -37.98 1.09
CA VAL A 350 -7.64 -36.95 0.83
C VAL A 350 -6.26 -37.48 1.20
N GLU A 351 -6.16 -38.15 2.35
CA GLU A 351 -4.94 -38.75 2.89
C GLU A 351 -4.40 -39.90 2.01
N GLU A 352 -5.29 -40.61 1.29
CA GLU A 352 -4.89 -41.63 0.32
C GLU A 352 -4.29 -41.01 -0.97
N MET A 353 -4.62 -39.76 -1.28
CA MET A 353 -4.24 -39.08 -2.52
C MET A 353 -3.04 -38.13 -2.36
N GLU A 354 -2.92 -37.46 -1.22
CA GLU A 354 -1.77 -36.58 -0.95
C GLU A 354 -0.46 -37.39 -0.93
N GLY A 355 0.56 -36.86 -1.60
CA GLY A 355 1.84 -37.51 -1.85
C GLY A 355 1.82 -38.58 -2.95
N ARG A 356 0.68 -38.87 -3.58
CA ARG A 356 0.59 -39.84 -4.69
C ARG A 356 0.84 -39.19 -6.03
N SER A 357 1.31 -40.02 -6.97
CA SER A 357 1.53 -39.58 -8.35
C SER A 357 0.23 -39.55 -9.15
N LEU A 358 0.01 -38.48 -9.90
CA LEU A 358 -1.14 -38.34 -10.82
C LEU A 358 -1.17 -39.46 -11.87
N PHE A 359 -0.02 -40.07 -12.19
CA PHE A 359 0.06 -41.22 -13.09
C PHE A 359 -0.73 -42.44 -12.58
N GLU A 360 -0.95 -42.58 -11.27
CA GLU A 360 -1.77 -43.66 -10.69
C GLU A 360 -3.27 -43.50 -10.98
N LEU A 361 -3.70 -42.28 -11.32
CA LEU A 361 -5.10 -41.97 -11.63
C LEU A 361 -5.39 -42.04 -13.14
N ILE A 362 -4.37 -42.28 -13.96
CA ILE A 362 -4.47 -42.29 -15.42
C ILE A 362 -4.14 -43.68 -15.95
N ARG A 363 -4.90 -44.14 -16.95
CA ARG A 363 -4.65 -45.42 -17.61
C ARG A 363 -3.25 -45.46 -18.26
N PRO A 364 -2.53 -46.59 -18.25
CA PRO A 364 -1.16 -46.69 -18.79
C PRO A 364 -1.01 -46.19 -20.23
N GLU A 365 -2.01 -46.43 -21.08
CA GLU A 365 -2.01 -46.03 -22.49
C GLU A 365 -2.08 -44.50 -22.67
N ARG A 366 -2.49 -43.77 -21.63
CA ARG A 366 -2.63 -42.31 -21.60
C ARG A 366 -1.48 -41.60 -20.88
N HIS A 367 -0.52 -42.32 -20.29
CA HIS A 367 0.64 -41.73 -19.60
C HIS A 367 1.50 -40.82 -20.50
N GLY A 368 1.56 -41.10 -21.81
CA GLY A 368 2.23 -40.24 -22.78
C GLY A 368 1.59 -38.85 -22.88
N GLY A 369 0.25 -38.78 -22.80
CA GLY A 369 -0.49 -37.52 -22.77
C GLY A 369 -0.20 -36.71 -21.51
N LEU A 370 -0.11 -37.38 -20.34
CA LEU A 370 0.21 -36.71 -19.09
C LEU A 370 1.64 -36.13 -19.09
N ARG A 371 2.63 -36.87 -19.61
CA ARG A 371 4.00 -36.33 -19.78
C ARG A 371 4.02 -35.10 -20.69
N GLY A 372 3.22 -35.11 -21.75
CA GLY A 372 3.04 -33.94 -22.61
C GLY A 372 2.45 -32.74 -21.87
N TYR A 373 1.45 -32.97 -21.00
CA TYR A 373 0.90 -31.93 -20.12
C TYR A 373 1.96 -31.34 -19.18
N LEU A 374 2.70 -32.18 -18.44
CA LEU A 374 3.74 -31.70 -17.52
C LEU A 374 4.81 -30.88 -18.24
N SER A 375 5.18 -31.29 -19.46
CA SER A 375 6.13 -30.54 -20.30
C SER A 375 5.58 -29.16 -20.69
N ARG A 376 4.28 -29.06 -21.05
CA ARG A 376 3.63 -27.77 -21.33
C ARG A 376 3.54 -26.90 -20.08
N MET A 377 3.33 -27.48 -18.89
CA MET A 377 3.38 -26.70 -17.66
C MET A 377 4.75 -26.05 -17.42
N VAL A 378 5.85 -26.76 -17.73
CA VAL A 378 7.21 -26.21 -17.65
C VAL A 378 7.45 -25.10 -18.69
N LEU A 379 6.97 -25.29 -19.93
CA LEU A 379 7.28 -24.41 -21.06
C LEU A 379 6.37 -23.18 -21.13
N ASP A 380 5.07 -23.38 -20.91
CA ASP A 380 4.01 -22.39 -21.18
C ASP A 380 3.40 -21.82 -19.89
N GLY A 381 3.63 -22.46 -18.74
CA GLY A 381 3.10 -22.03 -17.44
C GLY A 381 1.59 -22.23 -17.24
N GLN A 382 0.88 -22.78 -18.23
CA GLN A 382 -0.55 -23.11 -18.13
C GLN A 382 -0.95 -24.17 -19.16
N ASP A 383 -1.99 -24.94 -18.87
CA ASP A 383 -2.60 -25.88 -19.83
C ASP A 383 -4.09 -26.04 -19.56
N SER A 384 -4.85 -26.38 -20.61
CA SER A 384 -6.28 -26.68 -20.48
C SER A 384 -6.70 -27.79 -21.42
N GLY A 385 -7.64 -28.62 -20.98
CA GLY A 385 -8.07 -29.76 -21.77
C GLY A 385 -9.09 -30.63 -21.05
N VAL A 386 -9.27 -31.84 -21.57
CA VAL A 386 -10.04 -32.89 -20.93
C VAL A 386 -9.09 -34.02 -20.58
N ILE A 387 -9.08 -34.39 -19.30
CA ILE A 387 -8.33 -35.52 -18.78
C ILE A 387 -9.28 -36.61 -18.33
N GLU A 388 -8.90 -37.86 -18.57
CA GLU A 388 -9.67 -39.02 -18.14
C GLU A 388 -8.96 -39.63 -16.92
N LEU A 389 -9.69 -39.69 -15.80
CA LEU A 389 -9.21 -40.24 -14.54
C LEU A 389 -9.96 -41.54 -14.21
N VAL A 390 -9.25 -42.49 -13.62
CA VAL A 390 -9.78 -43.77 -13.17
C VAL A 390 -10.16 -43.65 -11.69
N ALA A 391 -11.45 -43.81 -11.38
CA ALA A 391 -11.93 -43.88 -10.01
C ALA A 391 -11.62 -45.24 -9.38
N ARG A 392 -11.75 -45.34 -8.04
CA ARG A 392 -11.46 -46.59 -7.29
C ARG A 392 -12.32 -47.78 -7.71
N ASP A 393 -13.53 -47.53 -8.17
CA ASP A 393 -14.46 -48.56 -8.67
C ASP A 393 -14.16 -49.00 -10.13
N GLY A 394 -13.11 -48.44 -10.74
CA GLY A 394 -12.73 -48.70 -12.13
C GLY A 394 -13.51 -47.86 -13.15
N SER A 395 -14.46 -47.02 -12.72
CA SER A 395 -15.20 -46.13 -13.61
C SER A 395 -14.29 -45.03 -14.16
N LEU A 396 -14.57 -44.61 -15.41
CA LEU A 396 -13.83 -43.56 -16.09
C LEU A 396 -14.55 -42.22 -15.92
N ARG A 397 -13.83 -41.24 -15.35
CA ARG A 397 -14.31 -39.87 -15.12
C ARG A 397 -13.64 -38.92 -16.09
N HIS A 398 -14.42 -38.10 -16.78
CA HIS A 398 -13.92 -37.09 -17.70
C HIS A 398 -13.91 -35.73 -17.01
N TRP A 399 -12.73 -35.14 -16.89
CA TRP A 399 -12.51 -33.90 -16.17
C TRP A 399 -12.03 -32.82 -17.13
N LYS A 400 -12.78 -31.73 -17.23
CA LYS A 400 -12.33 -30.53 -17.94
C LYS A 400 -11.48 -29.71 -17.00
N TYR A 401 -10.19 -29.56 -17.29
CA TYR A 401 -9.23 -28.88 -16.43
C TYR A 401 -8.73 -27.58 -17.04
N HIS A 402 -8.34 -26.68 -16.15
CA HIS A 402 -7.51 -25.53 -16.45
C HIS A 402 -6.52 -25.36 -15.31
N ASN A 403 -5.24 -25.55 -15.61
CA ASN A 403 -4.19 -25.60 -14.62
C ASN A 403 -3.16 -24.51 -14.93
N VAL A 404 -2.64 -23.89 -13.87
CA VAL A 404 -1.69 -22.78 -13.95
C VAL A 404 -0.49 -23.07 -13.06
N LEU A 405 0.68 -22.65 -13.51
CA LEU A 405 1.91 -22.72 -12.75
C LEU A 405 1.91 -21.56 -11.76
N ASP A 406 2.09 -21.89 -10.50
CA ASP A 406 2.30 -20.95 -9.41
C ASP A 406 3.77 -20.99 -9.00
N VAL A 407 4.42 -19.82 -9.06
CA VAL A 407 5.85 -19.67 -8.78
C VAL A 407 5.98 -18.72 -7.61
N GLU A 408 5.95 -19.27 -6.40
CA GLU A 408 6.32 -18.55 -5.20
C GLU A 408 7.83 -18.69 -4.93
N ALA A 409 8.38 -17.85 -4.05
CA ALA A 409 9.82 -17.71 -3.84
C ALA A 409 10.50 -18.99 -3.28
N ASP A 410 9.72 -19.91 -2.72
CA ASP A 410 10.12 -21.11 -2.01
C ASP A 410 9.66 -22.42 -2.67
N ALA A 411 8.66 -22.39 -3.55
CA ALA A 411 8.19 -23.57 -4.29
C ALA A 411 7.58 -23.22 -5.66
N THR A 412 7.88 -24.06 -6.66
CA THR A 412 7.19 -24.05 -7.96
C THR A 412 6.17 -25.18 -7.98
N MET A 413 4.90 -24.84 -8.10
CA MET A 413 3.79 -25.78 -8.00
C MET A 413 2.76 -25.53 -9.08
N VAL A 414 2.00 -26.55 -9.46
CA VAL A 414 0.87 -26.39 -10.37
C VAL A 414 -0.42 -26.34 -9.56
N LEU A 415 -1.18 -25.27 -9.70
CA LEU A 415 -2.55 -25.16 -9.20
C LEU A 415 -3.49 -25.73 -10.25
N ALA A 416 -4.11 -26.86 -9.92
CA ALA A 416 -5.04 -27.54 -10.79
C ALA A 416 -6.48 -27.36 -10.32
N HIS A 417 -7.35 -26.94 -11.25
CA HIS A 417 -8.79 -26.95 -11.07
C HIS A 417 -9.45 -27.68 -12.23
N ALA A 418 -10.33 -28.63 -11.91
CA ALA A 418 -11.08 -29.38 -12.90
C ALA A 418 -12.55 -29.57 -12.52
N GLN A 419 -13.41 -29.64 -13.53
CA GLN A 419 -14.84 -29.94 -13.38
C GLN A 419 -15.15 -31.31 -13.99
N ASP A 420 -15.93 -32.12 -13.26
CA ASP A 420 -16.42 -33.40 -13.77
C ASP A 420 -17.47 -33.14 -14.85
N ILE A 421 -17.14 -33.53 -16.08
CA ILE A 421 -18.00 -33.43 -17.26
C ILE A 421 -18.44 -34.82 -17.75
N THR A 422 -18.30 -35.87 -16.94
CA THR A 422 -18.59 -37.25 -17.34
C THR A 422 -20.00 -37.41 -17.92
N ASN A 423 -21.01 -36.88 -17.23
CA ASN A 423 -22.40 -36.94 -17.69
C ASN A 423 -22.59 -36.18 -19.01
N GLN A 424 -22.01 -34.99 -19.12
CA GLN A 424 -22.09 -34.17 -20.33
C GLN A 424 -21.42 -34.88 -21.51
N TYR A 425 -20.23 -35.44 -21.28
CA TYR A 425 -19.46 -36.17 -22.30
C TYR A 425 -20.20 -37.43 -22.79
N GLN A 426 -20.85 -38.17 -21.88
CA GLN A 426 -21.67 -39.34 -22.23
C GLN A 426 -22.91 -38.93 -23.04
N GLN A 427 -23.60 -37.87 -22.65
CA GLN A 427 -24.77 -37.35 -23.38
C GLN A 427 -24.40 -36.87 -24.79
N GLU A 428 -23.29 -36.14 -24.92
CA GLU A 428 -22.79 -35.69 -26.22
C GLU A 428 -22.46 -36.88 -27.14
N LYS A 429 -21.82 -37.92 -26.60
CA LYS A 429 -21.55 -39.15 -27.34
C LYS A 429 -22.83 -39.88 -27.76
N GLN A 430 -23.83 -39.97 -26.89
CA GLN A 430 -25.13 -40.58 -27.22
C GLN A 430 -25.89 -39.80 -28.29
N LEU A 431 -25.87 -38.46 -28.23
CA LEU A 431 -26.48 -37.60 -29.26
C LEU A 431 -25.81 -37.77 -30.63
N LEU A 432 -24.48 -37.92 -30.64
CA LEU A 432 -23.74 -38.24 -31.86
C LEU A 432 -24.15 -39.61 -32.43
N GLU A 433 -24.28 -40.63 -31.58
CA GLU A 433 -24.73 -41.97 -31.99
C GLU A 433 -26.17 -41.95 -32.56
N TRP A 434 -27.11 -41.28 -31.88
CA TRP A 434 -28.49 -41.12 -32.38
C TRP A 434 -28.60 -40.29 -33.66
N SER A 435 -27.63 -39.39 -33.93
CA SER A 435 -27.62 -38.67 -35.20
C SER A 435 -27.35 -39.57 -36.41
N PHE A 436 -26.84 -40.80 -36.22
CA PHE A 436 -26.47 -41.70 -37.32
C PHE A 436 -27.44 -42.86 -37.55
N THR A 437 -28.44 -43.07 -36.70
CA THR A 437 -29.42 -44.15 -36.85
C THR A 437 -30.84 -43.64 -37.17
N ASP A 438 -31.65 -44.47 -37.82
CA ASP A 438 -33.08 -44.24 -38.04
C ASP A 438 -33.87 -44.75 -36.82
N PRO A 439 -34.67 -43.92 -36.14
CA PRO A 439 -35.30 -44.30 -34.88
C PRO A 439 -36.40 -45.36 -35.01
N LEU A 440 -36.97 -45.55 -36.21
CA LEU A 440 -38.00 -46.55 -36.44
C LEU A 440 -37.40 -47.94 -36.71
N THR A 441 -36.45 -48.02 -37.63
CA THR A 441 -35.88 -49.30 -38.10
C THR A 441 -34.59 -49.70 -37.38
N ASN A 442 -33.97 -48.78 -36.64
CA ASN A 442 -32.66 -48.91 -36.00
C ASN A 442 -31.50 -49.17 -36.97
N CYS A 443 -31.73 -49.03 -38.28
CA CYS A 443 -30.68 -49.03 -39.30
C CYS A 443 -29.88 -47.73 -39.25
N PHE A 444 -28.75 -47.67 -39.95
CA PHE A 444 -28.08 -46.38 -40.17
C PHE A 444 -28.98 -45.46 -41.00
N ASN A 445 -28.89 -44.14 -40.79
CA ASN A 445 -29.60 -43.16 -41.59
C ASN A 445 -28.66 -42.54 -42.65
N ARG A 446 -29.21 -41.71 -43.53
CA ARG A 446 -28.45 -41.07 -44.61
C ARG A 446 -27.21 -40.28 -44.14
N ARG A 447 -27.18 -39.74 -42.91
CA ARG A 447 -26.00 -39.00 -42.39
C ARG A 447 -24.78 -39.90 -42.19
N PHE A 448 -25.00 -41.19 -41.91
CA PHE A 448 -23.92 -42.17 -41.75
C PHE A 448 -23.06 -42.27 -43.02
N LEU A 449 -23.66 -42.18 -44.21
CA LEU A 449 -22.95 -42.24 -45.50
C LEU A 449 -21.92 -41.11 -45.66
N ASN A 450 -22.28 -39.90 -45.23
CA ASN A 450 -21.40 -38.72 -45.32
C ASN A 450 -20.19 -38.83 -44.40
N ASP A 451 -20.32 -39.58 -43.30
CA ASP A 451 -19.23 -39.84 -42.36
C ASP A 451 -18.38 -41.03 -42.81
N LEU A 452 -19.00 -42.06 -43.40
CA LEU A 452 -18.32 -43.24 -43.92
C LEU A 452 -17.33 -42.92 -45.05
N ASP A 453 -17.73 -42.08 -46.01
CA ASP A 453 -16.86 -41.69 -47.14
C ASP A 453 -15.66 -40.81 -46.70
N LYS A 454 -15.77 -40.12 -45.54
CA LYS A 454 -14.66 -39.35 -44.95
C LYS A 454 -13.65 -40.22 -44.21
N ARG A 455 -14.11 -41.32 -43.62
CA ARG A 455 -13.29 -42.18 -42.78
C ARG A 455 -12.41 -43.12 -43.60
N ASP A 456 -12.93 -43.65 -44.71
CA ASP A 456 -12.22 -44.71 -45.44
C ASP A 456 -12.51 -44.72 -46.96
N ALA A 457 -11.79 -43.88 -47.69
CA ALA A 457 -11.99 -43.69 -49.14
C ALA A 457 -11.58 -44.91 -50.00
N ASN A 458 -10.78 -45.83 -49.46
CA ASN A 458 -10.19 -46.94 -50.23
C ASN A 458 -10.95 -48.27 -50.11
N VAL A 459 -12.04 -48.33 -49.32
CA VAL A 459 -12.84 -49.55 -49.15
C VAL A 459 -13.69 -49.82 -50.40
N ARG A 460 -13.67 -51.06 -50.88
CA ARG A 460 -14.52 -51.56 -51.97
C ARG A 460 -15.92 -51.88 -51.45
N TRP A 461 -16.88 -51.00 -51.73
CA TRP A 461 -18.28 -51.18 -51.33
C TRP A 461 -19.12 -51.81 -52.44
N GLY A 462 -19.90 -52.84 -52.11
CA GLY A 462 -21.02 -53.30 -52.92
C GLY A 462 -22.31 -52.64 -52.44
N CYS A 463 -23.06 -52.01 -53.34
CA CYS A 463 -24.31 -51.31 -53.03
C CYS A 463 -25.50 -52.09 -53.58
N VAL A 464 -26.50 -52.35 -52.74
CA VAL A 464 -27.83 -52.81 -53.16
C VAL A 464 -28.84 -51.76 -52.69
N VAL A 465 -29.40 -51.00 -53.63
CA VAL A 465 -30.52 -50.10 -53.36
C VAL A 465 -31.80 -50.91 -53.44
N VAL A 466 -32.71 -50.73 -52.50
CA VAL A 466 -33.98 -51.44 -52.38
C VAL A 466 -35.09 -50.42 -52.17
N ASP A 467 -36.15 -50.51 -52.96
CA ASP A 467 -37.34 -49.66 -52.87
C ASP A 467 -38.58 -50.53 -52.73
N LEU A 468 -39.46 -50.19 -51.78
CA LEU A 468 -40.67 -50.93 -51.48
C LEU A 468 -41.79 -50.61 -52.47
N ASP A 469 -42.20 -51.60 -53.25
CA ASP A 469 -43.15 -51.42 -54.33
C ASP A 469 -44.55 -51.07 -53.79
N LYS A 470 -45.11 -49.95 -54.28
CA LYS A 470 -46.43 -49.42 -53.90
C LYS A 470 -46.58 -49.19 -52.38
N PHE A 471 -45.51 -48.92 -51.63
CA PHE A 471 -45.58 -48.69 -50.18
C PHE A 471 -46.60 -47.60 -49.77
N LYS A 472 -46.72 -46.54 -50.57
CA LYS A 472 -47.75 -45.50 -50.36
C LYS A 472 -49.17 -46.08 -50.33
N LEU A 473 -49.49 -47.07 -51.18
CA LEU A 473 -50.81 -47.71 -51.19
C LEU A 473 -51.06 -48.47 -49.88
N VAL A 474 -50.04 -49.10 -49.29
CA VAL A 474 -50.15 -49.76 -47.99
C VAL A 474 -50.50 -48.74 -46.89
N ASN A 475 -49.80 -47.61 -46.87
CA ASN A 475 -50.11 -46.52 -45.94
C ASN A 475 -51.52 -45.96 -46.13
N ASP A 476 -51.91 -45.70 -47.37
CA ASP A 476 -53.22 -45.10 -47.70
C ASP A 476 -54.38 -46.08 -47.41
N THR A 477 -54.14 -47.40 -47.49
CA THR A 477 -55.16 -48.44 -47.30
C THR A 477 -55.28 -48.92 -45.84
N TYR A 478 -54.15 -49.12 -45.16
CA TYR A 478 -54.09 -49.77 -43.84
C TYR A 478 -53.61 -48.85 -42.72
N GLY A 479 -53.26 -47.60 -43.04
CA GLY A 479 -52.79 -46.60 -42.09
C GLY A 479 -51.28 -46.67 -41.84
N HIS A 480 -50.73 -45.55 -41.36
CA HIS A 480 -49.29 -45.38 -41.15
C HIS A 480 -48.66 -46.37 -40.16
N GLN A 481 -49.40 -46.79 -39.13
CA GLN A 481 -48.90 -47.79 -38.17
C GLN A 481 -48.58 -49.13 -38.86
N ARG A 482 -49.40 -49.54 -39.84
CA ARG A 482 -49.13 -50.75 -40.62
C ARG A 482 -47.93 -50.55 -41.56
N GLY A 483 -47.76 -49.35 -42.11
CA GLY A 483 -46.56 -48.99 -42.87
C GLY A 483 -45.29 -49.07 -42.03
N ASP A 484 -45.34 -48.58 -40.80
CA ASP A 484 -44.21 -48.65 -39.85
C ASP A 484 -43.84 -50.10 -39.52
N GLU A 485 -44.82 -50.98 -39.29
CA GLU A 485 -44.58 -52.41 -39.11
C GLU A 485 -43.89 -53.05 -40.32
N VAL A 486 -44.32 -52.68 -41.55
CA VAL A 486 -43.70 -53.17 -42.79
C VAL A 486 -42.25 -52.68 -42.90
N LEU A 487 -41.96 -51.43 -42.55
CA LEU A 487 -40.61 -50.87 -42.58
C LEU A 487 -39.68 -51.58 -41.60
N VAL A 488 -40.15 -51.85 -40.37
CA VAL A 488 -39.38 -52.60 -39.37
C VAL A 488 -39.15 -54.02 -39.85
N GLN A 489 -40.18 -54.72 -40.32
CA GLN A 489 -40.04 -56.09 -40.83
C GLN A 489 -39.11 -56.15 -42.04
N MET A 490 -39.15 -55.13 -42.90
CA MET A 490 -38.29 -55.06 -44.07
C MET A 490 -36.83 -54.83 -43.68
N ALA A 491 -36.58 -53.97 -42.70
CA ALA A 491 -35.25 -53.77 -42.15
C ALA A 491 -34.67 -55.08 -41.59
N TRP A 492 -35.49 -55.87 -40.87
CA TRP A 492 -35.08 -57.18 -40.37
C TRP A 492 -34.79 -58.16 -41.52
N PHE A 493 -35.67 -58.25 -42.51
CA PHE A 493 -35.50 -59.08 -43.69
C PHE A 493 -34.20 -58.76 -44.45
N LEU A 494 -33.93 -57.47 -44.68
CA LEU A 494 -32.71 -57.03 -45.37
C LEU A 494 -31.45 -57.25 -44.53
N ASN A 495 -31.54 -57.14 -43.20
CA ASN A 495 -30.39 -57.24 -42.31
C ASN A 495 -29.97 -58.69 -42.02
N ASP A 496 -30.90 -59.66 -42.08
CA ASP A 496 -30.66 -61.06 -41.72
C ASP A 496 -29.45 -61.72 -42.42
N PRO A 497 -29.24 -61.59 -43.75
CA PRO A 497 -28.09 -62.19 -44.43
C PRO A 497 -26.77 -61.40 -44.30
N LEU A 498 -26.75 -60.27 -43.59
CA LEU A 498 -25.60 -59.35 -43.56
C LEU A 498 -24.51 -59.77 -42.56
N ARG A 499 -23.24 -59.52 -42.92
CA ARG A 499 -22.10 -59.73 -42.02
C ARG A 499 -21.97 -58.55 -41.07
N ARG A 500 -21.26 -58.74 -39.94
CA ARG A 500 -21.00 -57.69 -38.94
C ARG A 500 -20.36 -56.40 -39.50
N GLN A 501 -19.67 -56.51 -40.64
CA GLN A 501 -18.96 -55.42 -41.30
C GLN A 501 -19.81 -54.73 -42.38
N ASP A 502 -20.91 -55.37 -42.79
CA ASP A 502 -21.86 -54.82 -43.75
C ASP A 502 -22.82 -53.87 -43.02
N HIS A 503 -23.42 -52.94 -43.75
CA HIS A 503 -24.28 -51.91 -43.18
C HIS A 503 -25.61 -51.84 -43.92
N LEU A 504 -26.70 -51.83 -43.15
CA LEU A 504 -28.02 -51.48 -43.65
C LEU A 504 -28.31 -50.01 -43.34
N VAL A 505 -28.66 -49.26 -44.36
CA VAL A 505 -28.95 -47.83 -44.30
C VAL A 505 -30.36 -47.57 -44.81
N ARG A 506 -31.18 -46.84 -44.07
CA ARG A 506 -32.45 -46.32 -44.56
C ARG A 506 -32.22 -44.94 -45.20
N LEU A 507 -32.41 -44.84 -46.51
CA LEU A 507 -32.15 -43.63 -47.29
C LEU A 507 -33.30 -42.62 -47.21
N GLY A 508 -34.53 -43.14 -47.15
CA GLY A 508 -35.76 -42.36 -47.23
C GLY A 508 -36.97 -43.06 -46.59
N GLY A 509 -38.17 -42.69 -47.05
CA GLY A 509 -39.43 -43.23 -46.51
C GLY A 509 -39.56 -44.75 -46.72
N ASP A 510 -39.30 -45.19 -47.95
CA ASP A 510 -39.47 -46.55 -48.48
C ASP A 510 -38.22 -47.08 -49.19
N GLU A 511 -37.08 -46.40 -49.03
CA GLU A 511 -35.81 -46.74 -49.67
C GLU A 511 -34.78 -47.20 -48.64
N PHE A 512 -34.17 -48.36 -48.90
CA PHE A 512 -33.06 -48.94 -48.16
C PHE A 512 -31.83 -49.10 -49.05
N LEU A 513 -30.66 -49.07 -48.42
CA LEU A 513 -29.37 -49.30 -49.05
C LEU A 513 -28.61 -50.31 -48.19
N VAL A 514 -28.20 -51.41 -48.81
CA VAL A 514 -27.28 -52.36 -48.24
C VAL A 514 -25.88 -52.06 -48.76
N LEU A 515 -24.93 -51.92 -47.84
CA LEU A 515 -23.51 -51.73 -48.12
C LEU A 515 -22.71 -52.95 -47.69
N LEU A 516 -22.14 -53.66 -48.66
CA LEU A 516 -21.26 -54.79 -48.43
C LEU A 516 -19.80 -54.33 -48.34
N HIS A 517 -19.16 -54.61 -47.20
CA HIS A 517 -17.76 -54.28 -46.98
C HIS A 517 -16.84 -55.24 -47.75
N GLU A 518 -15.84 -54.67 -48.43
CA GLU A 518 -14.90 -55.38 -49.32
C GLU A 518 -15.59 -56.36 -50.30
N ALA A 519 -16.67 -55.93 -50.93
CA ALA A 519 -17.46 -56.78 -51.79
C ALA A 519 -16.75 -57.13 -53.11
N SER A 520 -16.94 -58.36 -53.58
CA SER A 520 -16.72 -58.78 -54.96
C SER A 520 -18.05 -58.95 -55.71
N GLU A 521 -18.01 -58.92 -57.04
CA GLU A 521 -19.20 -59.07 -57.87
C GLU A 521 -19.98 -60.38 -57.59
N PRO A 522 -19.33 -61.56 -57.42
CA PRO A 522 -20.05 -62.78 -57.02
C PRO A 522 -20.72 -62.71 -55.65
N GLN A 523 -20.14 -61.96 -54.69
CA GLN A 523 -20.73 -61.79 -53.36
C GLN A 523 -21.97 -60.88 -53.42
N LEU A 524 -21.91 -59.83 -54.24
CA LEU A 524 -23.05 -58.94 -54.48
C LEU A 524 -24.20 -59.69 -55.16
N GLU A 525 -23.89 -60.49 -56.20
CA GLU A 525 -24.87 -61.34 -56.90
C GLU A 525 -25.47 -62.40 -55.98
N ALA A 526 -24.65 -63.03 -55.13
CA ALA A 526 -25.14 -64.03 -54.17
C ALA A 526 -26.13 -63.42 -53.16
N LEU A 527 -25.83 -62.24 -52.61
CA LEU A 527 -26.75 -61.57 -51.69
C LEU A 527 -28.08 -61.22 -52.38
N VAL A 528 -28.01 -60.70 -53.60
CA VAL A 528 -29.19 -60.38 -54.40
C VAL A 528 -30.01 -61.63 -54.71
N GLY A 529 -29.34 -62.73 -55.04
CA GLY A 529 -29.96 -64.04 -55.22
C GLY A 529 -30.71 -64.51 -53.97
N THR A 530 -30.12 -64.32 -52.78
CA THR A 530 -30.77 -64.62 -51.50
C THR A 530 -32.04 -63.78 -51.30
N TYR A 531 -31.99 -62.47 -51.51
CA TYR A 531 -33.17 -61.61 -51.37
C TYR A 531 -34.29 -61.98 -52.36
N LEU A 532 -33.94 -62.25 -53.61
CA LEU A 532 -34.93 -62.61 -54.64
C LEU A 532 -35.55 -63.99 -54.38
N ALA A 533 -34.76 -64.97 -53.91
CA ALA A 533 -35.26 -66.30 -53.57
C ALA A 533 -36.22 -66.27 -52.37
N ALA A 534 -36.01 -65.36 -51.41
CA ALA A 534 -36.87 -65.16 -50.25
C ALA A 534 -37.92 -64.05 -50.45
N SER A 535 -38.16 -63.60 -51.69
CA SER A 535 -39.06 -62.47 -51.96
C SER A 535 -40.52 -62.74 -51.56
N ASP A 536 -40.96 -64.01 -51.57
CA ASP A 536 -42.29 -64.41 -51.09
C ASP A 536 -42.45 -64.31 -49.57
N GLU A 537 -41.34 -64.29 -48.82
CA GLU A 537 -41.31 -64.14 -47.35
C GLU A 537 -41.15 -62.68 -46.92
N ALA A 538 -40.91 -61.77 -47.86
CA ALA A 538 -40.76 -60.34 -47.57
C ALA A 538 -42.09 -59.70 -47.17
N PRO A 539 -42.08 -58.70 -46.28
CA PRO A 539 -43.30 -58.05 -45.79
C PRO A 539 -44.05 -57.25 -46.86
N ILE A 540 -43.37 -56.89 -47.95
CA ILE A 540 -43.91 -56.21 -49.13
C ILE A 540 -43.04 -56.55 -50.33
N LEU A 541 -43.63 -56.53 -51.54
CA LEU A 541 -42.87 -56.57 -52.78
C LEU A 541 -41.85 -55.43 -52.82
N PHE A 542 -40.67 -55.71 -53.36
CA PHE A 542 -39.61 -54.74 -53.48
C PHE A 542 -38.90 -54.87 -54.83
N THR A 543 -38.34 -53.76 -55.27
CA THR A 543 -37.41 -53.74 -56.40
C THR A 543 -36.03 -53.36 -55.89
N LEU A 544 -34.99 -54.00 -56.44
CA LEU A 544 -33.61 -53.70 -56.11
C LEU A 544 -32.80 -53.31 -57.35
N GLY A 545 -31.71 -52.58 -57.11
CA GLY A 545 -30.67 -52.27 -58.07
C GLY A 545 -29.30 -52.35 -57.41
N THR A 546 -28.27 -52.64 -58.19
CA THR A 546 -26.95 -52.98 -57.65
C THR A 546 -25.84 -52.22 -58.35
N ALA A 547 -24.78 -51.93 -57.61
CA ALA A 547 -23.54 -51.41 -58.18
C ALA A 547 -22.34 -51.76 -57.29
N LEU A 548 -21.20 -52.01 -57.92
CA LEU A 548 -19.91 -52.18 -57.22
C LEU A 548 -19.07 -50.91 -57.35
N ARG A 549 -18.50 -50.44 -56.24
CA ARG A 549 -17.63 -49.25 -56.21
C ARG A 549 -16.38 -49.48 -57.04
N GLN A 550 -16.10 -48.54 -57.94
CA GLN A 550 -14.86 -48.51 -58.71
C GLN A 550 -13.77 -47.75 -57.94
N PRO A 551 -12.46 -48.06 -58.16
CA PRO A 551 -11.38 -47.33 -57.51
C PRO A 551 -11.46 -45.82 -57.77
N GLY A 552 -11.39 -45.00 -56.71
CA GLY A 552 -11.46 -43.54 -56.80
C GLY A 552 -12.86 -42.95 -56.98
N GLU A 553 -13.90 -43.78 -57.00
CA GLU A 553 -15.30 -43.33 -57.09
C GLU A 553 -15.82 -42.91 -55.71
N ALA A 554 -16.53 -41.78 -55.61
CA ALA A 554 -17.19 -41.37 -54.37
C ALA A 554 -18.35 -42.31 -54.03
N LEU A 555 -18.61 -42.57 -52.74
CA LEU A 555 -19.66 -43.52 -52.33
C LEU A 555 -21.04 -43.12 -52.87
N THR A 556 -21.33 -41.82 -52.93
CA THR A 556 -22.58 -41.28 -53.48
C THR A 556 -22.80 -41.67 -54.95
N ALA A 557 -21.75 -41.63 -55.77
CA ALA A 557 -21.85 -41.98 -57.19
C ALA A 557 -22.15 -43.48 -57.40
N VAL A 558 -21.65 -44.36 -56.52
CA VAL A 558 -21.96 -45.79 -56.55
C VAL A 558 -23.44 -46.03 -56.23
N VAL A 559 -23.95 -45.34 -55.20
CA VAL A 559 -25.37 -45.41 -54.82
C VAL A 559 -26.26 -44.92 -55.96
N ASP A 560 -25.91 -43.82 -56.63
CA ASP A 560 -26.66 -43.31 -57.79
C ASP A 560 -26.67 -44.31 -58.96
N ARG A 561 -25.57 -45.04 -59.20
CA ARG A 561 -25.54 -46.11 -60.21
C ARG A 561 -26.44 -47.29 -59.84
N ALA A 562 -26.44 -47.70 -58.56
CA ALA A 562 -27.32 -48.75 -58.08
C ALA A 562 -28.80 -48.34 -58.20
N ASP A 563 -29.12 -47.08 -57.89
CA ASP A 563 -30.47 -46.53 -58.04
C ASP A 563 -30.90 -46.47 -59.53
N HIS A 564 -30.02 -46.03 -60.43
CA HIS A 564 -30.28 -46.10 -61.87
C HIS A 564 -30.55 -47.54 -62.36
N SER A 565 -29.83 -48.53 -61.82
CA SER A 565 -30.08 -49.95 -62.10
C SER A 565 -31.47 -50.39 -61.61
N LEU A 566 -31.91 -49.90 -60.45
CA LEU A 566 -33.25 -50.18 -59.89
C LEU A 566 -34.34 -49.63 -60.81
N TYR A 567 -34.22 -48.38 -61.25
CA TYR A 567 -35.17 -47.75 -62.17
C TYR A 567 -35.25 -48.47 -63.52
N ALA A 568 -34.12 -48.98 -64.04
CA ALA A 568 -34.11 -49.79 -65.25
C ALA A 568 -34.93 -51.08 -65.07
N THR A 569 -34.77 -51.77 -63.94
CA THR A 569 -35.56 -52.96 -63.57
C THR A 569 -37.06 -52.64 -63.50
N ARG A 570 -37.45 -51.52 -62.88
CA ARG A 570 -38.86 -51.08 -62.84
C ARG A 570 -39.45 -50.81 -64.21
N ARG A 571 -38.69 -50.19 -65.12
CA ARG A 571 -39.15 -49.92 -66.50
C ARG A 571 -39.33 -51.21 -67.30
N ALA A 572 -38.44 -52.18 -67.14
CA ALA A 572 -38.54 -53.49 -67.78
C ALA A 572 -39.81 -54.24 -67.34
N ARG A 573 -40.13 -54.24 -66.03
CA ARG A 573 -41.35 -54.87 -65.48
C ARG A 573 -42.66 -54.21 -65.98
N ARG A 574 -42.68 -52.89 -66.19
CA ARG A 574 -43.84 -52.19 -66.79
C ARG A 574 -44.07 -52.51 -68.27
N GLY A 575 -43.02 -52.90 -69.01
CA GLY A 575 -43.10 -53.19 -70.44
C GLY A 575 -43.59 -54.61 -70.79
N THR A 576 -43.60 -55.53 -69.83
CA THR A 576 -43.92 -56.96 -70.08
C THR A 576 -45.38 -57.34 -69.79
N GLY A 577 -46.22 -56.42 -69.31
CA GLY A 577 -47.66 -56.67 -69.11
C GLY A 577 -48.00 -57.70 -68.02
N VAL A 578 -47.06 -58.03 -67.13
CA VAL A 578 -47.35 -58.87 -65.96
C VAL A 578 -48.18 -58.05 -64.97
N ASN A 579 -49.42 -58.50 -64.75
CA ASN A 579 -50.38 -57.85 -63.86
C ASN A 579 -49.99 -58.16 -62.41
N ASP A 580 -49.30 -57.22 -61.74
CA ASP A 580 -49.02 -57.28 -60.29
C ASP A 580 -50.29 -56.94 -59.50
N GLN A 581 -51.12 -57.97 -59.26
CA GLN A 581 -52.12 -57.96 -58.20
C GLN A 581 -51.64 -58.83 -57.03
N ARG A 582 -50.93 -58.20 -56.10
CA ARG A 582 -51.07 -58.39 -54.65
C ARG A 582 -50.72 -57.07 -53.96
#